data_AF-A0A2N2MSK7-F1
#
_entry.id   AF-A0A2N2MSK7-F1
#
_cell.length_a   1.000
_cell.length_b   1.000
_cell.length_c   1.000
_cell.angle_alpha   90.00
_cell.angle_beta   90.00
_cell.angle_gamma   90.00
#
_symmetry.space_group_name_H-M   'P 1'
#
loop_
_entity.id
_entity.type
_entity.pdbx_description
1 polymer ?
#
loop_
_entity_poly.entity_id
_entity_poly.type
_entity_poly.pdbx_seq_one_letter_code
_entity_poly.pdbx_strand_id
1 'polypeptide(L)'
;MTRPLRIQYPDAFYHVTCRGNEQREIFRDKDDRDMFLKMLARSIDIFAIQLAAYACLPNHFHLLVCTPKANLSEFMRHFNISYTGAFNRKYLRSGHLYHGRYKAFLIDADNYLLEVSRYIHLNPLRMKSKEPQEKRWQDLLLSDDTSLSGYFSPRSRIEFVNYRIVLDYFSGDNRKSTNEYIKFVEEGFRADMKSPLEKGRGTGIIGKDDFVEEIKQLFGKDKETYREQPALRELEKAITPDELINRFAKLVEMKREELTKKGLQSTERAMLMELLYRFCHTTQPEIGRLLGGIDYSAVSRARKRVLLKIKNEPELREKFNQFQNKLGQMSRVKI
;
A
#
# COMPACT_ATOMS: atom_id res chain seq x y z
N MET A 1 8.19 -26.57 -2.46
CA MET A 1 8.75 -25.37 -3.11
C MET A 1 9.04 -24.29 -2.09
N THR A 2 10.25 -23.74 -2.13
CA THR A 2 10.72 -22.64 -1.29
C THR A 2 9.84 -21.42 -1.53
N ARG A 3 9.30 -20.86 -0.45
CA ARG A 3 8.27 -19.82 -0.47
C ARG A 3 8.90 -18.48 -0.86
N PRO A 4 8.39 -17.74 -1.85
CA PRO A 4 8.81 -16.36 -2.06
C PRO A 4 8.49 -15.54 -0.81
N LEU A 5 9.48 -14.78 -0.31
CA LEU A 5 9.26 -13.79 0.73
C LEU A 5 8.29 -12.73 0.19
N ARG A 6 7.32 -12.32 1.02
CA ARG A 6 6.45 -11.19 0.68
C ARG A 6 7.21 -9.92 0.98
N ILE A 7 7.51 -9.17 -0.06
CA ILE A 7 8.16 -7.88 0.05
C ILE A 7 7.21 -6.95 0.79
N GLN A 8 7.66 -6.44 1.93
CA GLN A 8 6.92 -5.53 2.77
C GLN A 8 7.84 -4.40 3.19
N TYR A 9 7.45 -3.19 2.83
CA TYR A 9 8.01 -1.96 3.35
C TYR A 9 6.85 -1.01 3.62
N PRO A 10 7.04 0.00 4.47
CA PRO A 10 5.91 0.85 4.80
C PRO A 10 5.47 1.67 3.57
N ASP A 11 4.25 2.17 3.57
CA ASP A 11 3.59 2.88 2.46
C ASP A 11 3.58 2.15 1.10
N ALA A 12 3.94 0.86 1.09
CA ALA A 12 3.89 0.05 -0.11
C ALA A 12 2.45 -0.21 -0.53
N PHE A 13 2.21 -0.17 -1.84
CA PHE A 13 0.92 -0.49 -2.45
C PHE A 13 0.89 -1.92 -2.95
N TYR A 14 -0.26 -2.58 -2.75
CA TYR A 14 -0.46 -3.95 -3.17
C TYR A 14 -1.81 -4.15 -3.84
N HIS A 15 -1.80 -4.96 -4.89
CA HIS A 15 -3.01 -5.64 -5.35
C HIS A 15 -3.11 -6.97 -4.62
N VAL A 16 -4.14 -7.12 -3.81
CA VAL A 16 -4.39 -8.33 -3.04
C VAL A 16 -5.57 -9.07 -3.64
N THR A 17 -5.45 -10.39 -3.75
CA THR A 17 -6.58 -11.24 -4.14
C THR A 17 -6.56 -12.57 -3.40
N CYS A 18 -7.74 -13.05 -3.05
CA CYS A 18 -7.94 -14.37 -2.46
C CYS A 18 -9.17 -15.01 -3.11
N ARG A 19 -9.06 -16.31 -3.41
CA ARG A 19 -10.11 -17.09 -4.09
C ARG A 19 -10.57 -18.24 -3.22
N GLY A 20 -11.87 -18.53 -3.28
CA GLY A 20 -12.51 -19.66 -2.61
C GLY A 20 -11.89 -20.99 -3.00
N ASN A 21 -11.87 -21.93 -2.05
CA ASN A 21 -11.40 -23.28 -2.31
C ASN A 21 -12.26 -23.95 -3.38
N GLU A 22 -11.64 -24.66 -4.31
CA GLU A 22 -12.31 -25.26 -5.49
C GLU A 22 -13.11 -24.25 -6.33
N GLN A 23 -12.72 -22.96 -6.28
CA GLN A 23 -13.44 -21.85 -6.93
C GLN A 23 -14.89 -21.69 -6.46
N ARG A 24 -15.25 -22.27 -5.31
CA ARG A 24 -16.55 -22.11 -4.68
C ARG A 24 -16.77 -20.67 -4.23
N GLU A 25 -18.04 -20.32 -4.14
CA GLU A 25 -18.46 -19.01 -3.66
C GLU A 25 -18.00 -18.76 -2.22
N ILE A 26 -17.44 -17.58 -2.04
CA ILE A 26 -17.12 -16.98 -0.75
C ILE A 26 -18.14 -15.91 -0.35
N PHE A 27 -19.00 -15.48 -1.28
CA PHE A 27 -20.21 -14.68 -1.03
C PHE A 27 -21.38 -15.39 -1.71
N ARG A 28 -22.27 -16.00 -0.92
CA ARG A 28 -23.46 -16.69 -1.43
C ARG A 28 -24.68 -15.77 -1.48
N ASP A 29 -24.67 -14.73 -0.66
CA ASP A 29 -25.74 -13.74 -0.54
C ASP A 29 -25.16 -12.37 -0.16
N LYS A 30 -26.03 -11.36 -0.05
CA LYS A 30 -25.63 -10.00 0.34
C LYS A 30 -25.09 -9.95 1.78
N ASP A 31 -25.67 -10.73 2.69
CA ASP A 31 -25.26 -10.73 4.11
C ASP A 31 -23.80 -11.18 4.27
N ASP A 32 -23.34 -12.13 3.46
CA ASP A 32 -21.93 -12.55 3.40
C ASP A 32 -21.01 -11.38 3.02
N ARG A 33 -21.42 -10.61 2.00
CA ARG A 33 -20.66 -9.44 1.53
C ARG A 33 -20.65 -8.34 2.60
N ASP A 34 -21.78 -8.06 3.22
CA ASP A 34 -21.87 -7.04 4.28
C ASP A 34 -21.03 -7.43 5.50
N MET A 35 -21.05 -8.71 5.88
CA MET A 35 -20.18 -9.26 6.92
C MET A 35 -18.69 -9.15 6.53
N PHE A 36 -18.34 -9.46 5.29
CA PHE A 36 -16.98 -9.32 4.77
C PHE A 36 -16.50 -7.87 4.87
N LEU A 37 -17.29 -6.90 4.37
CA LEU A 37 -16.96 -5.49 4.39
C LEU A 37 -16.85 -4.96 5.83
N LYS A 38 -17.72 -5.40 6.74
CA LYS A 38 -17.63 -5.06 8.18
C LYS A 38 -16.33 -5.56 8.81
N MET A 39 -15.93 -6.80 8.52
CA MET A 39 -14.68 -7.38 9.02
C MET A 39 -13.44 -6.75 8.37
N LEU A 40 -13.56 -6.36 7.10
CA LEU A 40 -12.53 -5.63 6.37
C LEU A 40 -12.31 -4.26 7.00
N ALA A 41 -13.38 -3.50 7.24
CA ALA A 41 -13.33 -2.19 7.90
C ALA A 41 -12.66 -2.27 9.28
N ARG A 42 -13.08 -3.24 10.11
CA ARG A 42 -12.47 -3.46 11.43
C ARG A 42 -10.99 -3.82 11.33
N SER A 43 -10.61 -4.64 10.36
CA SER A 43 -9.20 -5.02 10.18
C SER A 43 -8.37 -3.86 9.64
N ILE A 44 -8.95 -3.03 8.76
CA ILE A 44 -8.32 -1.81 8.26
C ILE A 44 -7.95 -0.88 9.40
N ASP A 45 -8.89 -0.67 10.33
CA ASP A 45 -8.69 0.18 11.51
C ASP A 45 -7.59 -0.38 12.43
N ILE A 46 -7.70 -1.65 12.84
CA ILE A 46 -6.71 -2.32 13.73
C ILE A 46 -5.28 -2.22 13.19
N PHE A 47 -5.11 -2.40 11.88
CA PHE A 47 -3.80 -2.44 11.24
C PHE A 47 -3.39 -1.12 10.58
N ALA A 48 -4.21 -0.07 10.68
CA ALA A 48 -3.99 1.23 10.03
C ALA A 48 -3.69 1.10 8.53
N ILE A 49 -4.42 0.23 7.84
CA ILE A 49 -4.31 0.03 6.40
C ILE A 49 -5.06 1.14 5.68
N GLN A 50 -4.59 1.55 4.51
CA GLN A 50 -5.37 2.43 3.65
C GLN A 50 -5.90 1.62 2.46
N LEU A 51 -7.22 1.50 2.35
CA LEU A 51 -7.87 0.84 1.23
C LEU A 51 -8.27 1.88 0.18
N ALA A 52 -7.79 1.75 -1.05
CA ALA A 52 -8.13 2.66 -2.14
C ALA A 52 -9.25 2.10 -3.03
N ALA A 53 -9.25 0.80 -3.29
CA ALA A 53 -10.27 0.15 -4.10
C ALA A 53 -10.54 -1.28 -3.65
N TYR A 54 -11.76 -1.75 -3.85
CA TYR A 54 -12.11 -3.16 -3.71
C TYR A 54 -13.11 -3.62 -4.77
N ALA A 55 -13.13 -4.92 -5.00
CA ALA A 55 -14.20 -5.63 -5.70
C ALA A 55 -14.46 -6.99 -5.06
N CYS A 56 -15.72 -7.27 -4.75
CA CYS A 56 -16.25 -8.53 -4.27
C CYS A 56 -16.88 -9.28 -5.44
N LEU A 57 -16.35 -10.45 -5.78
CA LEU A 57 -16.91 -11.36 -6.78
C LEU A 57 -17.33 -12.66 -6.08
N PRO A 58 -18.30 -13.41 -6.61
CA PRO A 58 -18.90 -14.54 -5.89
C PRO A 58 -17.88 -15.50 -5.26
N ASN A 59 -16.79 -15.82 -5.96
CA ASN A 59 -15.76 -16.75 -5.50
C ASN A 59 -14.38 -16.12 -5.18
N HIS A 60 -14.21 -14.81 -5.28
CA HIS A 60 -12.94 -14.15 -4.94
C HIS A 60 -13.11 -12.66 -4.70
N PHE A 61 -12.12 -12.03 -4.09
CA PHE A 61 -12.09 -10.58 -3.96
C PHE A 61 -10.78 -9.99 -4.46
N HIS A 62 -10.81 -8.68 -4.66
CA HIS A 62 -9.67 -7.85 -5.00
C HIS A 62 -9.61 -6.63 -4.09
N LEU A 63 -8.43 -6.30 -3.58
CA LEU A 63 -8.17 -5.10 -2.79
C LEU A 63 -6.97 -4.34 -3.38
N LEU A 64 -7.04 -3.02 -3.41
CA LEU A 64 -5.90 -2.12 -3.59
C LEU A 64 -5.61 -1.48 -2.23
N VAL A 65 -4.53 -1.92 -1.60
CA VAL A 65 -4.18 -1.50 -0.23
C VAL A 65 -2.81 -0.84 -0.21
N CYS A 66 -2.68 0.21 0.59
CA CYS A 66 -1.40 0.74 1.05
C CYS A 66 -1.19 0.29 2.50
N THR A 67 0.04 -0.11 2.83
CA THR A 67 0.41 -0.51 4.20
C THR A 67 1.40 0.47 4.82
N PRO A 68 0.94 1.56 5.47
CA PRO A 68 1.81 2.55 6.11
C PRO A 68 2.79 1.99 7.13
N LYS A 69 2.51 0.79 7.69
CA LYS A 69 3.34 0.12 8.71
C LYS A 69 3.98 -1.20 8.22
N ALA A 70 4.00 -1.47 6.91
CA ALA A 70 4.58 -2.70 6.33
C ALA A 70 3.95 -4.02 6.85
N ASN A 71 2.70 -3.98 7.28
CA ASN A 71 2.02 -5.04 8.05
C ASN A 71 0.93 -5.78 7.26
N LEU A 72 1.13 -5.94 5.94
CA LEU A 72 0.16 -6.59 5.05
C LEU A 72 -0.14 -8.03 5.50
N SER A 73 0.88 -8.75 5.95
CA SER A 73 0.76 -10.14 6.36
C SER A 73 -0.09 -10.33 7.60
N GLU A 74 0.08 -9.46 8.60
CA GLU A 74 -0.69 -9.43 9.83
C GLU A 74 -2.15 -9.06 9.55
N PHE A 75 -2.36 -7.99 8.77
CA PHE A 75 -3.67 -7.55 8.32
C PHE A 75 -4.44 -8.67 7.60
N MET A 76 -3.84 -9.25 6.56
CA MET A 76 -4.51 -10.29 5.78
C MET A 76 -4.71 -11.59 6.55
N ARG A 77 -3.83 -11.91 7.52
CA ARG A 77 -4.02 -13.08 8.39
C ARG A 77 -5.23 -12.87 9.28
N HIS A 78 -5.29 -11.74 9.99
CA HIS A 78 -6.43 -11.42 10.86
C HIS A 78 -7.74 -11.40 10.07
N PHE A 79 -7.78 -10.62 9.00
CA PHE A 79 -8.96 -10.43 8.17
C PHE A 79 -9.50 -11.76 7.62
N ASN A 80 -8.66 -12.57 6.96
CA ASN A 80 -9.09 -13.83 6.37
C ASN A 80 -9.56 -14.84 7.42
N ILE A 81 -8.90 -14.90 8.58
CA ILE A 81 -9.32 -15.79 9.68
C ILE A 81 -10.67 -15.37 10.23
N SER A 82 -10.87 -14.07 10.49
CA SER A 82 -12.14 -13.54 10.98
C SER A 82 -13.29 -13.88 10.03
N TYR A 83 -13.12 -13.60 8.72
CA TYR A 83 -14.16 -13.87 7.74
C TYR A 83 -14.43 -15.36 7.56
N THR A 84 -13.38 -16.18 7.45
CA THR A 84 -13.52 -17.64 7.35
C THR A 84 -14.28 -18.21 8.55
N GLY A 85 -13.98 -17.74 9.76
CA GLY A 85 -14.65 -18.19 10.98
C GLY A 85 -16.14 -17.84 10.99
N ALA A 86 -16.50 -16.62 10.57
CA ALA A 86 -17.89 -16.20 10.54
C ALA A 86 -18.69 -16.88 9.41
N PHE A 87 -18.10 -17.01 8.22
CA PHE A 87 -18.70 -17.75 7.11
C PHE A 87 -18.94 -19.22 7.48
N ASN A 88 -17.94 -19.87 8.09
CA ASN A 88 -18.07 -21.27 8.52
C ASN A 88 -19.15 -21.43 9.59
N ARG A 89 -19.26 -20.49 10.53
CA ARG A 89 -20.33 -20.49 11.54
C ARG A 89 -21.71 -20.35 10.89
N LYS A 90 -21.89 -19.41 9.96
CA LYS A 90 -23.16 -19.16 9.27
C LYS A 90 -23.64 -20.39 8.49
N TYR A 91 -22.74 -21.09 7.82
CA TYR A 91 -23.07 -22.23 6.96
C TYR A 91 -22.80 -23.61 7.58
N LEU A 92 -22.53 -23.68 8.89
CA LEU A 92 -22.21 -24.92 9.61
C LEU A 92 -21.10 -25.75 8.93
N ARG A 93 -20.08 -25.03 8.42
CA ARG A 93 -18.93 -25.63 7.72
C ARG A 93 -17.73 -25.74 8.65
N SER A 94 -16.83 -26.65 8.29
CA SER A 94 -15.49 -26.74 8.85
C SER A 94 -14.44 -26.69 7.73
N GLY A 95 -13.19 -26.40 8.09
CA GLY A 95 -12.08 -26.35 7.16
C GLY A 95 -11.89 -25.01 6.42
N HIS A 96 -11.14 -25.06 5.32
CA HIS A 96 -10.69 -23.88 4.59
C HIS A 96 -11.78 -23.29 3.70
N LEU A 97 -12.01 -21.97 3.82
CA LEU A 97 -12.84 -21.22 2.86
C LEU A 97 -12.08 -20.90 1.57
N TYR A 98 -10.80 -20.54 1.68
CA TYR A 98 -9.96 -20.14 0.56
C TYR A 98 -9.09 -21.28 0.05
N HIS A 99 -8.72 -21.24 -1.23
CA HIS A 99 -7.86 -22.24 -1.88
C HIS A 99 -6.42 -22.25 -1.34
N GLY A 100 -6.04 -21.23 -0.58
CA GLY A 100 -4.72 -21.13 0.04
C GLY A 100 -4.50 -19.73 0.59
N ARG A 101 -3.23 -19.33 0.64
CA ARG A 101 -2.88 -17.96 1.05
C ARG A 101 -3.32 -16.96 -0.02
N TYR A 102 -3.67 -15.75 0.40
CA TYR A 102 -3.85 -14.62 -0.50
C TYR A 102 -2.59 -14.40 -1.37
N LYS A 103 -2.82 -13.93 -2.60
CA LYS A 103 -1.81 -13.37 -3.48
C LYS A 103 -1.72 -11.87 -3.24
N ALA A 104 -0.51 -11.34 -3.24
CA ALA A 104 -0.26 -9.91 -3.17
C ALA A 104 0.79 -9.57 -4.23
N PHE A 105 0.48 -8.58 -5.06
CA PHE A 105 1.39 -8.02 -6.04
C PHE A 105 1.80 -6.64 -5.58
N LEU A 106 3.10 -6.41 -5.40
CA LEU A 106 3.63 -5.08 -5.09
C LEU A 106 3.44 -4.16 -6.30
N ILE A 107 2.98 -2.93 -6.08
CA ILE A 107 2.67 -1.98 -7.14
C ILE A 107 3.67 -0.82 -7.11
N ASP A 108 4.24 -0.51 -8.26
CA ASP A 108 4.86 0.79 -8.52
C ASP A 108 3.76 1.85 -8.66
N ALA A 109 3.43 2.50 -7.54
CA ALA A 109 2.24 3.35 -7.44
C ALA A 109 2.23 4.45 -8.50
N ASP A 110 3.38 5.08 -8.76
CA ASP A 110 3.53 6.19 -9.69
C ASP A 110 3.11 5.84 -11.13
N ASN A 111 3.26 4.56 -11.52
CA ASN A 111 3.08 4.13 -12.90
C ASN A 111 1.87 3.19 -13.09
N TYR A 112 1.45 2.47 -12.06
CA TYR A 112 0.47 1.39 -12.19
C TYR A 112 -0.70 1.45 -11.21
N LEU A 113 -0.74 2.40 -10.27
CA LEU A 113 -1.84 2.47 -9.30
C LEU A 113 -3.20 2.64 -9.98
N LEU A 114 -3.30 3.58 -10.92
CA LEU A 114 -4.55 3.84 -11.66
C LEU A 114 -4.98 2.62 -12.47
N GLU A 115 -4.04 2.00 -13.19
CA GLU A 115 -4.25 0.78 -13.98
C GLU A 115 -4.78 -0.37 -13.14
N VAL A 116 -4.20 -0.58 -11.95
CA VAL A 116 -4.65 -1.60 -11.01
C VAL A 116 -6.02 -1.24 -10.43
N SER A 117 -6.26 0.02 -10.05
CA SER A 117 -7.57 0.46 -9.55
C SER A 117 -8.68 0.19 -10.56
N ARG A 118 -8.45 0.59 -11.81
CA ARG A 118 -9.34 0.30 -12.94
C ARG A 118 -9.57 -1.19 -13.15
N TYR A 119 -8.50 -1.99 -13.13
CA TYR A 119 -8.62 -3.44 -13.26
C TYR A 119 -9.50 -4.06 -12.16
N ILE A 120 -9.37 -3.58 -10.92
CA ILE A 120 -10.18 -4.05 -9.79
C ILE A 120 -11.65 -3.71 -10.00
N HIS A 121 -11.97 -2.46 -10.31
CA HIS A 121 -13.36 -2.04 -10.48
C HIS A 121 -14.04 -2.70 -11.68
N LEU A 122 -13.31 -2.97 -12.77
CA LEU A 122 -13.83 -3.64 -13.95
C LEU A 122 -13.88 -5.17 -13.83
N ASN A 123 -13.37 -5.74 -12.75
CA ASN A 123 -13.29 -7.19 -12.60
C ASN A 123 -14.66 -7.89 -12.69
N PRO A 124 -15.75 -7.36 -12.08
CA PRO A 124 -17.09 -7.92 -12.25
C PRO A 124 -17.51 -8.03 -13.72
N LEU A 125 -17.17 -7.06 -14.57
CA LEU A 125 -17.53 -7.06 -16.00
C LEU A 125 -16.77 -8.12 -16.81
N ARG A 126 -15.59 -8.53 -16.34
CA ARG A 126 -14.79 -9.59 -16.97
C ARG A 126 -15.35 -11.00 -16.74
N MET A 127 -16.31 -11.16 -15.82
CA MET A 127 -17.03 -12.42 -15.69
C MET A 127 -17.97 -12.64 -16.89
N LYS A 128 -18.12 -13.90 -17.32
CA LYS A 128 -19.06 -14.29 -18.37
C LYS A 128 -20.48 -13.92 -17.95
N SER A 129 -21.19 -13.18 -18.79
CA SER A 129 -22.61 -12.85 -18.61
C SER A 129 -23.30 -12.84 -19.98
N LYS A 130 -24.61 -13.12 -19.98
CA LYS A 130 -25.48 -12.98 -21.15
C LYS A 130 -26.03 -11.55 -21.31
N GLU A 131 -25.88 -10.72 -20.29
CA GLU A 131 -26.39 -9.35 -20.31
C GLU A 131 -25.50 -8.41 -21.15
N PRO A 132 -26.09 -7.41 -21.82
CA PRO A 132 -25.35 -6.39 -22.53
C PRO A 132 -24.34 -5.70 -21.62
N GLN A 133 -23.12 -5.51 -22.13
CA GLN A 133 -22.03 -4.90 -21.38
C GLN A 133 -22.38 -3.49 -20.85
N GLU A 134 -23.11 -2.70 -21.63
CA GLU A 134 -23.56 -1.35 -21.24
C GLU A 134 -24.48 -1.36 -20.01
N LYS A 135 -25.43 -2.30 -19.96
CA LYS A 135 -26.31 -2.47 -18.80
C LYS A 135 -25.50 -2.81 -17.56
N ARG A 136 -24.57 -3.77 -17.69
CA ARG A 136 -23.71 -4.20 -16.58
C ARG A 136 -22.81 -3.08 -16.07
N TRP A 137 -22.35 -2.19 -16.94
CA TRP A 137 -21.61 -0.98 -16.57
C TRP A 137 -22.47 -0.04 -15.71
N GLN A 138 -23.71 0.23 -16.13
CA GLN A 138 -24.65 1.05 -15.37
C GLN A 138 -24.95 0.44 -14.00
N ASP A 139 -25.18 -0.87 -13.93
CA ASP A 139 -25.40 -1.59 -12.68
C ASP A 139 -24.16 -1.50 -11.76
N LEU A 140 -22.95 -1.61 -12.32
CA LEU A 140 -21.70 -1.51 -11.57
C LEU A 140 -21.48 -0.13 -10.94
N LEU A 141 -21.88 0.96 -11.63
CA LEU A 141 -21.77 2.32 -11.09
C LEU A 141 -22.65 2.55 -9.86
N LEU A 142 -23.70 1.75 -9.70
CA LEU A 142 -24.66 1.83 -8.59
C LEU A 142 -24.48 0.72 -7.54
N SER A 143 -23.67 -0.30 -7.84
CA SER A 143 -23.45 -1.45 -6.97
C SER A 143 -22.52 -1.14 -5.78
N ASP A 144 -22.74 -1.85 -4.69
CA ASP A 144 -21.88 -1.93 -3.50
C ASP A 144 -20.87 -3.10 -3.55
N ASP A 145 -20.92 -3.92 -4.62
CA ASP A 145 -19.96 -4.99 -4.89
C ASP A 145 -18.54 -4.47 -5.10
N THR A 146 -18.40 -3.21 -5.50
CA THR A 146 -17.11 -2.55 -5.66
C THR A 146 -17.14 -1.17 -5.02
N SER A 147 -15.96 -0.61 -4.77
CA SER A 147 -15.88 0.78 -4.30
C SER A 147 -16.11 1.83 -5.42
N LEU A 148 -16.40 1.42 -6.66
CA LEU A 148 -16.53 2.33 -7.81
C LEU A 148 -17.65 3.35 -7.62
N SER A 149 -18.78 2.94 -7.02
CA SER A 149 -19.93 3.82 -6.77
C SER A 149 -19.56 5.03 -5.91
N GLY A 150 -18.66 4.88 -4.93
CA GLY A 150 -18.15 6.00 -4.12
C GLY A 150 -17.18 6.94 -4.86
N TYR A 151 -16.55 6.46 -5.95
CA TYR A 151 -15.80 7.31 -6.87
C TYR A 151 -16.75 8.09 -7.79
N PHE A 152 -17.85 7.47 -8.23
CA PHE A 152 -18.87 8.08 -9.08
C PHE A 152 -19.71 9.13 -8.34
N SER A 153 -20.11 8.82 -7.10
CA SER A 153 -20.98 9.67 -6.28
C SER A 153 -20.45 9.81 -4.85
N PRO A 154 -20.20 11.03 -4.36
CA PRO A 154 -19.82 11.25 -2.96
C PRO A 154 -20.81 10.70 -1.93
N ARG A 155 -22.10 10.59 -2.27
CA ARG A 155 -23.13 10.02 -1.40
C ARG A 155 -23.02 8.50 -1.21
N SER A 156 -22.34 7.83 -2.14
CA SER A 156 -22.12 6.38 -2.10
C SER A 156 -20.75 6.02 -1.51
N ARG A 157 -20.07 6.98 -0.88
CA ARG A 157 -18.76 6.75 -0.27
C ARG A 157 -18.85 5.86 0.94
N ILE A 158 -17.90 4.95 1.02
CA ILE A 158 -17.71 4.02 2.13
C ILE A 158 -16.59 4.57 2.99
N GLU A 159 -16.88 4.76 4.28
CA GLU A 159 -16.02 5.47 5.23
C GLU A 159 -14.58 4.93 5.29
N PHE A 160 -14.40 3.61 5.27
CA PHE A 160 -13.08 2.99 5.36
C PHE A 160 -12.32 2.93 4.02
N VAL A 161 -12.86 3.52 2.95
CA VAL A 161 -12.19 3.63 1.65
C VAL A 161 -11.60 5.03 1.50
N ASN A 162 -10.28 5.09 1.30
CA ASN A 162 -9.57 6.33 1.02
C ASN A 162 -9.58 6.64 -0.49
N TYR A 163 -10.64 7.31 -0.93
CA TYR A 163 -10.82 7.73 -2.33
C TYR A 163 -9.75 8.70 -2.84
N ARG A 164 -9.09 9.45 -1.95
CA ARG A 164 -8.07 10.44 -2.33
C ARG A 164 -6.84 9.80 -2.96
N ILE A 165 -6.50 8.57 -2.57
CA ILE A 165 -5.36 7.83 -3.13
C ILE A 165 -5.42 7.77 -4.66
N VAL A 166 -6.62 7.64 -5.23
CA VAL A 166 -6.81 7.60 -6.68
C VAL A 166 -7.13 8.98 -7.22
N LEU A 167 -8.01 9.74 -6.57
CA LEU A 167 -8.47 11.04 -7.06
C LEU A 167 -7.36 12.10 -7.09
N ASP A 168 -6.35 12.01 -6.22
CA ASP A 168 -5.20 12.92 -6.21
C ASP A 168 -4.36 12.82 -7.50
N TYR A 169 -4.38 11.69 -8.23
CA TYR A 169 -3.78 11.59 -9.57
C TYR A 169 -4.53 12.40 -10.63
N PHE A 170 -5.79 12.77 -10.36
CA PHE A 170 -6.64 13.60 -11.21
C PHE A 170 -6.79 15.01 -10.66
N SER A 171 -5.83 15.50 -9.87
CA SER A 171 -5.83 16.83 -9.22
C SER A 171 -6.75 16.97 -8.01
N GLY A 172 -7.04 15.89 -7.30
CA GLY A 172 -7.64 15.91 -5.97
C GLY A 172 -9.10 15.46 -5.89
N ASP A 173 -9.70 15.60 -4.72
CA ASP A 173 -11.07 15.18 -4.48
C ASP A 173 -12.09 16.26 -4.87
N ASN A 174 -12.47 16.28 -6.16
CA ASN A 174 -13.48 17.18 -6.69
C ASN A 174 -14.27 16.53 -7.84
N ARG A 175 -15.35 17.19 -8.27
CA ARG A 175 -16.25 16.67 -9.31
C ARG A 175 -15.55 16.43 -10.65
N LYS A 176 -14.58 17.27 -11.03
CA LYS A 176 -13.82 17.12 -12.28
C LYS A 176 -12.98 15.84 -12.21
N SER A 177 -12.25 15.64 -11.13
CA SER A 177 -11.40 14.47 -10.89
C SER A 177 -12.19 13.17 -10.82
N THR A 178 -13.37 13.18 -10.17
CA THR A 178 -14.33 12.07 -10.23
C THR A 178 -14.70 11.73 -11.67
N ASN A 179 -15.10 12.72 -12.47
CA ASN A 179 -15.50 12.49 -13.86
C ASN A 179 -14.34 11.96 -14.72
N GLU A 180 -13.13 12.49 -14.53
CA GLU A 180 -11.92 12.02 -15.24
C GLU A 180 -11.59 10.58 -14.87
N TYR A 181 -11.69 10.23 -13.59
CA TYR A 181 -11.46 8.85 -13.15
C TYR A 181 -12.50 7.87 -13.72
N ILE A 182 -13.79 8.24 -13.69
CA ILE A 182 -14.85 7.39 -14.26
C ILE A 182 -14.65 7.19 -15.76
N LYS A 183 -14.30 8.24 -16.51
CA LYS A 183 -13.94 8.13 -17.94
C LYS A 183 -12.73 7.21 -18.15
N PHE A 184 -11.69 7.35 -17.34
CA PHE A 184 -10.51 6.47 -17.40
C PHE A 184 -10.87 5.00 -17.14
N VAL A 185 -11.79 4.73 -16.22
CA VAL A 185 -12.31 3.37 -15.95
C VAL A 185 -13.18 2.88 -17.10
N GLU A 186 -13.99 3.75 -17.71
CA GLU A 186 -14.85 3.41 -18.86
C GLU A 186 -14.04 3.09 -20.14
N GLU A 187 -12.97 3.84 -20.42
CA GLU A 187 -12.00 3.51 -21.49
C GLU A 187 -11.38 2.12 -21.25
N GLY A 188 -11.14 1.83 -19.97
CA GLY A 188 -10.88 0.51 -19.38
C GLY A 188 -11.67 -0.66 -19.94
N PHE A 189 -12.96 -0.38 -20.09
CA PHE A 189 -14.00 -1.33 -20.43
C PHE A 189 -14.17 -1.48 -21.94
N ARG A 190 -13.92 -0.41 -22.71
CA ARG A 190 -14.08 -0.39 -24.18
C ARG A 190 -12.88 -0.96 -24.93
N ALA A 191 -11.67 -0.84 -24.38
CA ALA A 191 -10.48 -1.47 -24.94
C ALA A 191 -10.27 -2.85 -24.29
N ASP A 192 -10.00 -3.88 -25.09
CA ASP A 192 -9.69 -5.25 -24.63
C ASP A 192 -8.33 -5.28 -23.89
N MET A 193 -8.29 -4.70 -22.69
CA MET A 193 -7.06 -4.48 -21.97
C MET A 193 -6.61 -5.72 -21.22
N LYS A 194 -5.35 -6.07 -21.48
CA LYS A 194 -4.62 -7.11 -20.76
C LYS A 194 -4.57 -6.80 -19.26
N SER A 195 -4.56 -7.86 -18.45
CA SER A 195 -4.50 -7.70 -17.00
C SER A 195 -3.14 -7.12 -16.59
N PRO A 196 -3.08 -6.09 -15.71
CA PRO A 196 -1.81 -5.58 -15.18
C PRO A 196 -1.04 -6.67 -14.40
N LEU A 197 -1.73 -7.72 -13.96
CA LEU A 197 -1.13 -8.88 -13.29
C LEU A 197 -0.22 -9.69 -14.19
N GLU A 198 -0.31 -9.55 -15.52
CA GLU A 198 0.61 -10.20 -16.45
C GLU A 198 2.04 -9.71 -16.25
N LYS A 199 2.22 -8.42 -15.94
CA LYS A 199 3.53 -7.84 -15.60
C LYS A 199 4.10 -8.37 -14.28
N GLY A 200 3.21 -8.77 -13.36
CA GLY A 200 3.57 -9.37 -12.08
C GLY A 200 3.74 -10.89 -12.10
N ARG A 201 3.59 -11.57 -13.25
CA ARG A 201 3.80 -13.02 -13.31
C ARG A 201 5.26 -13.36 -13.03
N GLY A 202 5.49 -14.31 -12.13
CA GLY A 202 6.83 -14.77 -11.73
C GLY A 202 7.50 -13.92 -10.64
N THR A 203 7.37 -12.60 -10.68
CA THR A 203 8.01 -11.68 -9.71
C THR A 203 7.10 -11.29 -8.55
N GLY A 204 5.78 -11.24 -8.76
CA GLY A 204 4.85 -10.64 -7.80
C GLY A 204 4.96 -9.12 -7.72
N ILE A 205 5.53 -8.46 -8.73
CA ILE A 205 5.73 -7.01 -8.79
C ILE A 205 5.14 -6.45 -10.08
N ILE A 206 4.26 -5.45 -9.98
CA ILE A 206 3.66 -4.72 -11.10
C ILE A 206 4.33 -3.35 -11.14
N GLY A 207 5.31 -3.18 -12.01
CA GLY A 207 6.09 -1.95 -12.10
C GLY A 207 6.83 -1.82 -13.42
N LYS A 208 7.51 -0.69 -13.58
CA LYS A 208 8.52 -0.52 -14.64
C LYS A 208 9.77 -1.34 -14.31
N ASP A 209 10.60 -1.60 -15.31
CA ASP A 209 11.78 -2.46 -15.16
C ASP A 209 12.78 -1.93 -14.13
N ASP A 210 12.93 -0.61 -14.04
CA ASP A 210 13.75 0.08 -13.03
C ASP A 210 13.24 -0.16 -11.60
N PHE A 211 11.93 -0.05 -11.37
CA PHE A 211 11.32 -0.37 -10.09
C PHE A 211 11.46 -1.85 -9.74
N VAL A 212 11.24 -2.75 -10.71
CA VAL A 212 11.40 -4.20 -10.50
C VAL A 212 12.85 -4.53 -10.11
N GLU A 213 13.84 -3.95 -10.78
CA GLU A 213 15.24 -4.16 -10.42
C GLU A 213 15.64 -3.50 -9.11
N GLU A 214 15.09 -2.34 -8.78
CA GLU A 214 15.27 -1.71 -7.47
C GLU A 214 14.80 -2.64 -6.34
N ILE A 215 13.58 -3.16 -6.46
CA ILE A 215 13.01 -4.07 -5.47
C ILE A 215 13.80 -5.39 -5.39
N LYS A 216 14.24 -5.95 -6.53
CA LYS A 216 15.11 -7.13 -6.55
C LYS A 216 16.46 -6.86 -5.90
N GLN A 217 17.04 -5.69 -6.04
CA GLN A 217 18.32 -5.38 -5.39
C GLN A 217 18.16 -5.18 -3.88
N LEU A 218 17.08 -4.54 -3.45
CA LEU A 218 16.79 -4.29 -2.04
C LEU A 218 16.42 -5.56 -1.27
N PHE A 219 15.71 -6.50 -1.91
CA PHE A 219 15.14 -7.68 -1.24
C PHE A 219 15.61 -9.02 -1.80
N GLY A 220 16.39 -9.04 -2.88
CA GLY A 220 16.81 -10.26 -3.58
C GLY A 220 18.13 -10.86 -3.09
N LYS A 221 18.91 -10.16 -2.26
CA LYS A 221 20.19 -10.68 -1.72
C LYS A 221 20.09 -11.30 -0.33
N ASP A 222 19.04 -11.04 0.43
CA ASP A 222 18.98 -11.46 1.84
C ASP A 222 18.03 -12.65 2.05
N LYS A 223 18.52 -13.85 1.70
CA LYS A 223 17.92 -15.09 2.24
C LYS A 223 18.26 -15.30 3.73
N GLU A 224 19.24 -14.58 4.28
CA GLU A 224 19.73 -14.76 5.66
C GLU A 224 19.64 -13.48 6.51
N THR A 225 19.83 -12.30 5.93
CA THR A 225 20.19 -11.10 6.70
C THR A 225 19.02 -10.42 7.43
N TYR A 226 17.78 -10.60 6.98
CA TYR A 226 16.60 -10.03 7.67
C TYR A 226 16.17 -10.83 8.92
N ARG A 227 16.69 -12.05 9.10
CA ARG A 227 16.36 -12.91 10.25
C ARG A 227 17.28 -12.72 11.45
N GLU A 228 18.43 -12.08 11.30
CA GLU A 228 19.46 -12.02 12.34
C GLU A 228 20.11 -10.63 12.50
N GLN A 229 19.31 -9.58 12.76
CA GLN A 229 19.87 -8.32 13.27
C GLN A 229 19.20 -7.88 14.58
N PRO A 230 19.54 -8.53 15.72
CA PRO A 230 19.09 -8.12 17.06
C PRO A 230 19.45 -6.66 17.38
N ALA A 231 20.55 -6.14 16.84
CA ALA A 231 21.01 -4.77 17.08
C ALA A 231 20.09 -3.67 16.50
N LEU A 232 19.32 -3.97 15.44
CA LEU A 232 18.32 -3.04 14.90
C LEU A 232 17.01 -3.08 15.69
N ARG A 233 16.66 -4.22 16.29
CA ARG A 233 15.51 -4.35 17.19
C ARG A 233 15.67 -3.63 18.53
N GLU A 234 16.91 -3.44 19.00
CA GLU A 234 17.15 -2.62 20.20
C GLU A 234 17.01 -1.11 19.94
N LEU A 235 17.22 -0.68 18.69
CA LEU A 235 16.94 0.69 18.24
C LEU A 235 15.43 0.99 18.14
N GLU A 236 14.59 -0.03 17.89
CA GLU A 236 13.12 0.07 17.74
C GLU A 236 12.38 0.62 18.99
N LYS A 237 13.06 0.82 20.13
CA LYS A 237 12.42 1.24 21.39
C LYS A 237 12.80 2.60 21.95
N ALA A 238 13.77 3.34 21.38
CA ALA A 238 14.40 4.42 22.16
C ALA A 238 14.37 5.84 21.59
N ILE A 239 14.15 6.07 20.29
CA ILE A 239 14.31 7.42 19.70
C ILE A 239 12.98 7.99 19.18
N THR A 240 12.59 9.14 19.73
CA THR A 240 11.41 9.89 19.28
C THR A 240 11.69 10.68 17.99
N PRO A 241 10.67 11.00 17.16
CA PRO A 241 10.85 11.82 15.96
C PRO A 241 11.57 13.16 16.24
N ASP A 242 11.20 13.85 17.32
CA ASP A 242 11.81 15.11 17.70
C ASP A 242 13.28 14.99 18.07
N GLU A 243 13.62 13.93 18.79
CA GLU A 243 15.00 13.63 19.16
C GLU A 243 15.84 13.28 17.94
N LEU A 244 15.28 12.51 16.99
CA LEU A 244 15.95 12.19 15.73
C LEU A 244 16.21 13.44 14.90
N ILE A 245 15.24 14.35 14.78
CA ILE A 245 15.42 15.63 14.09
C ILE A 245 16.56 16.44 14.73
N ASN A 246 16.56 16.55 16.05
CA ASN A 246 17.58 17.34 16.78
C ASN A 246 18.98 16.74 16.62
N ARG A 247 19.10 15.41 16.71
CA ARG A 247 20.38 14.71 16.52
C ARG A 247 20.87 14.84 15.08
N PHE A 248 19.97 14.66 14.11
CA PHE A 248 20.30 14.80 12.69
C PHE A 248 20.75 16.22 12.37
N ALA A 249 20.05 17.25 12.88
CA ALA A 249 20.41 18.66 12.71
C ALA A 249 21.85 18.95 13.15
N LYS A 250 22.26 18.43 14.33
CA LYS A 250 23.64 18.53 14.80
C LYS A 250 24.64 17.81 13.89
N LEU A 251 24.29 16.63 13.38
CA LEU A 251 25.15 15.83 12.50
C LEU A 251 25.39 16.47 11.14
N VAL A 252 24.42 17.23 10.61
CA VAL A 252 24.54 17.93 9.33
C VAL A 252 24.91 19.41 9.49
N GLU A 253 25.20 19.85 10.72
CA GLU A 253 25.52 21.26 11.05
C GLU A 253 24.46 22.27 10.56
N MET A 254 23.19 21.86 10.55
CA MET A 254 22.06 22.72 10.16
C MET A 254 21.19 23.04 11.38
N LYS A 255 20.53 24.19 11.35
CA LYS A 255 19.52 24.50 12.37
C LYS A 255 18.29 23.63 12.17
N ARG A 256 17.63 23.24 13.27
CA ARG A 256 16.38 22.48 13.23
C ARG A 256 15.34 23.20 12.37
N GLU A 257 15.22 24.51 12.55
CA GLU A 257 14.25 25.37 11.89
C GLU A 257 14.48 25.40 10.37
N GLU A 258 15.72 25.26 9.91
CA GLU A 258 16.04 25.17 8.49
C GLU A 258 15.58 23.82 7.92
N LEU A 259 15.91 22.71 8.61
CA LEU A 259 15.49 21.37 8.21
C LEU A 259 13.98 21.19 8.19
N THR A 260 13.25 21.87 9.07
CA THR A 260 11.78 21.82 9.15
C THR A 260 11.08 22.90 8.31
N LYS A 261 11.82 23.86 7.71
CA LYS A 261 11.23 24.96 6.92
C LYS A 261 10.48 24.47 5.69
N LYS A 262 9.21 24.86 5.52
CA LYS A 262 8.43 24.51 4.32
C LYS A 262 9.18 24.90 3.03
N GLY A 263 9.27 23.99 2.07
CA GLY A 263 9.85 24.25 0.75
C GLY A 263 11.36 24.07 0.61
N LEU A 264 12.10 23.77 1.69
CA LEU A 264 13.52 23.39 1.57
C LEU A 264 13.65 22.08 0.78
N GLN A 265 14.39 22.12 -0.32
CA GLN A 265 14.78 20.94 -1.09
C GLN A 265 16.27 20.69 -0.88
N SER A 266 16.61 19.82 0.06
CA SER A 266 18.00 19.39 0.28
C SER A 266 18.08 17.88 0.42
N THR A 267 19.25 17.33 0.07
CA THR A 267 19.55 15.90 0.24
C THR A 267 19.48 15.52 1.71
N GLU A 268 19.97 16.39 2.59
CA GLU A 268 19.93 16.27 4.06
C GLU A 268 18.50 16.14 4.58
N ARG A 269 17.59 17.00 4.13
CA ARG A 269 16.18 16.92 4.53
C ARG A 269 15.51 15.64 4.03
N ALA A 270 15.84 15.19 2.82
CA ALA A 270 15.32 13.93 2.30
C ALA A 270 15.88 12.73 3.06
N MET A 271 17.16 12.76 3.45
CA MET A 271 17.76 11.76 4.36
C MET A 271 17.06 11.77 5.72
N LEU A 272 16.77 12.94 6.29
CA LEU A 272 16.01 13.06 7.53
C LEU A 272 14.61 12.42 7.43
N MET A 273 13.89 12.66 6.32
CA MET A 273 12.61 12.00 6.07
C MET A 273 12.75 10.48 6.06
N GLU A 274 13.79 9.95 5.42
CA GLU A 274 14.07 8.50 5.39
C GLU A 274 14.40 7.96 6.78
N LEU A 275 15.18 8.68 7.58
CA LEU A 275 15.55 8.27 8.93
C LEU A 275 14.36 8.30 9.89
N LEU A 276 13.52 9.36 9.84
CA LEU A 276 12.28 9.46 10.61
C LEU A 276 11.34 8.30 10.30
N TYR A 277 11.22 8.01 9.02
CA TYR A 277 10.41 6.90 8.56
C TYR A 277 10.92 5.55 9.07
N ARG A 278 12.24 5.32 8.96
CA ARG A 278 12.86 4.02 9.23
C ARG A 278 13.06 3.72 10.71
N PHE A 279 13.40 4.73 11.51
CA PHE A 279 13.79 4.57 12.91
C PHE A 279 12.70 5.01 13.90
N CYS A 280 11.81 5.91 13.50
CA CYS A 280 10.71 6.37 14.36
C CYS A 280 9.34 5.87 13.89
N HIS A 281 9.29 5.04 12.85
CA HIS A 281 8.05 4.54 12.22
C HIS A 281 7.04 5.65 11.91
N THR A 282 7.53 6.85 11.64
CA THR A 282 6.70 8.02 11.42
C THR A 282 6.15 7.96 10.01
N THR A 283 4.83 8.05 9.86
CA THR A 283 4.17 7.94 8.55
C THR A 283 4.52 9.14 7.66
N GLN A 284 4.43 9.00 6.33
CA GLN A 284 4.68 10.13 5.42
C GLN A 284 3.85 11.40 5.75
N PRO A 285 2.53 11.29 6.08
CA PRO A 285 1.78 12.47 6.52
C PRO A 285 2.30 13.09 7.82
N GLU A 286 2.74 12.27 8.79
CA GLU A 286 3.33 12.77 10.04
C GLU A 286 4.68 13.43 9.81
N ILE A 287 5.55 12.83 9.00
CA ILE A 287 6.81 13.45 8.56
C ILE A 287 6.51 14.78 7.86
N GLY A 288 5.45 14.82 7.05
CA GLY A 288 5.01 16.03 6.38
C GLY A 288 4.62 17.13 7.35
N ARG A 289 3.90 16.80 8.43
CA ARG A 289 3.57 17.73 9.52
C ARG A 289 4.82 18.19 10.28
N LEU A 290 5.70 17.26 10.65
CA LEU A 290 6.93 17.55 11.40
C LEU A 290 7.89 18.46 10.62
N LEU A 291 7.92 18.35 9.29
CA LEU A 291 8.83 19.10 8.43
C LEU A 291 8.12 20.27 7.72
N GLY A 292 7.26 21.00 8.43
CA GLY A 292 6.71 22.28 7.95
C GLY A 292 5.47 22.17 7.08
N GLY A 293 4.66 21.12 7.27
CA GLY A 293 3.35 20.97 6.61
C GLY A 293 3.46 20.73 5.11
N ILE A 294 4.32 19.79 4.72
CA ILE A 294 4.43 19.31 3.33
C ILE A 294 3.51 18.10 3.11
N ASP A 295 3.02 17.97 1.87
CA ASP A 295 2.12 16.89 1.49
C ASP A 295 2.81 15.51 1.53
N TYR A 296 2.05 14.45 1.81
CA TYR A 296 2.59 13.09 1.91
C TYR A 296 3.27 12.65 0.60
N SER A 297 2.72 13.02 -0.55
CA SER A 297 3.31 12.70 -1.87
C SER A 297 4.66 13.38 -2.07
N ALA A 298 4.88 14.55 -1.45
CA ALA A 298 6.17 15.25 -1.48
C ALA A 298 7.21 14.53 -0.62
N VAL A 299 6.81 14.04 0.57
CA VAL A 299 7.65 13.20 1.43
C VAL A 299 8.05 11.91 0.72
N SER A 300 7.07 11.22 0.12
CA SER A 300 7.28 10.01 -0.66
C SER A 300 8.34 10.19 -1.75
N ARG A 301 8.14 11.21 -2.59
CA ARG A 301 9.03 11.51 -3.72
C ARG A 301 10.42 11.96 -3.28
N ALA A 302 10.53 12.69 -2.18
CA ALA A 302 11.81 13.11 -1.61
C ALA A 302 12.61 11.89 -1.11
N ARG A 303 11.96 11.00 -0.36
CA ARG A 303 12.56 9.75 0.13
C ARG A 303 13.00 8.83 -1.01
N LYS A 304 12.12 8.59 -1.99
CA LYS A 304 12.45 7.77 -3.18
C LYS A 304 13.66 8.35 -3.92
N ARG A 305 13.70 9.67 -4.17
CA ARG A 305 14.84 10.33 -4.82
C ARG A 305 16.14 10.19 -4.03
N VAL A 306 16.12 10.38 -2.72
CA VAL A 306 17.35 10.29 -1.93
C VAL A 306 17.88 8.87 -1.84
N LEU A 307 17.00 7.86 -1.74
CA LEU A 307 17.40 6.46 -1.79
C LEU A 307 18.04 6.10 -3.14
N LEU A 308 17.49 6.63 -4.24
CA LEU A 308 18.07 6.46 -5.57
C LEU A 308 19.46 7.13 -5.68
N LYS A 309 19.61 8.34 -5.12
CA LYS A 309 20.93 9.01 -5.06
C LYS A 309 21.91 8.23 -4.20
N ILE A 310 21.53 7.81 -2.99
CA ILE A 310 22.34 6.98 -2.08
C ILE A 310 22.81 5.70 -2.78
N LYS A 311 21.98 5.12 -3.64
CA LYS A 311 22.34 3.93 -4.42
C LYS A 311 23.39 4.22 -5.50
N ASN A 312 23.26 5.34 -6.19
CA ASN A 312 24.08 5.68 -7.36
C ASN A 312 25.34 6.48 -7.03
N GLU A 313 25.39 7.13 -5.87
CA GLU A 313 26.48 8.00 -5.42
C GLU A 313 27.18 7.36 -4.20
N PRO A 314 28.35 6.73 -4.37
CA PRO A 314 29.06 6.04 -3.28
C PRO A 314 29.36 6.94 -2.08
N GLU A 315 29.74 8.20 -2.33
CA GLU A 315 30.01 9.19 -1.28
C GLU A 315 28.76 9.48 -0.44
N LEU A 316 27.60 9.63 -1.09
CA LEU A 316 26.34 9.86 -0.39
C LEU A 316 25.91 8.62 0.39
N ARG A 317 26.19 7.43 -0.12
CA ARG A 317 25.97 6.16 0.58
C ARG A 317 26.80 6.06 1.85
N GLU A 318 28.08 6.37 1.77
CA GLU A 318 28.96 6.41 2.93
C GLU A 318 28.49 7.44 3.94
N LYS A 319 28.14 8.65 3.49
CA LYS A 319 27.58 9.71 4.33
C LYS A 319 26.30 9.23 5.05
N PHE A 320 25.37 8.59 4.33
CA PHE A 320 24.14 8.06 4.91
C PHE A 320 24.40 6.93 5.92
N ASN A 321 25.27 5.98 5.59
CA ASN A 321 25.65 4.90 6.50
C ASN A 321 26.36 5.43 7.76
N GLN A 322 27.22 6.44 7.62
CA GLN A 322 27.85 7.12 8.75
C GLN A 322 26.81 7.77 9.65
N PHE A 323 25.77 8.42 9.09
CA PHE A 323 24.68 8.97 9.88
C PHE A 323 23.89 7.88 10.61
N GLN A 324 23.54 6.79 9.95
CA GLN A 324 22.88 5.65 10.58
C GLN A 324 23.70 5.09 11.73
N ASN A 325 25.01 4.91 11.53
CA ASN A 325 25.92 4.39 12.55
C ASN A 325 26.09 5.36 13.72
N LYS A 326 26.26 6.67 13.47
CA LYS A 326 26.36 7.68 14.55
C LYS A 326 25.06 7.77 15.35
N LEU A 327 23.91 7.73 14.67
CA LEU A 327 22.60 7.68 15.35
C LEU A 327 22.44 6.42 16.20
N GLY A 328 22.92 5.26 15.70
CA GLY A 328 22.90 3.97 16.41
C GLY A 328 23.92 3.82 17.54
N GLN A 329 25.05 4.54 17.50
CA GLN A 329 26.02 4.56 18.60
C GLN A 329 25.54 5.48 19.74
N MET A 330 24.88 6.58 19.42
CA MET A 330 24.34 7.53 20.40
C MET A 330 23.07 7.01 21.12
N SER A 331 22.50 5.86 20.73
CA SER A 331 21.43 5.17 21.46
C SER A 331 21.95 4.14 22.47
N ARG A 332 23.24 3.76 22.40
CA ARG A 332 23.89 2.83 23.34
C ARG A 332 24.41 3.52 24.61
N VAL A 333 24.36 4.85 24.68
CA VAL A 333 24.72 5.59 25.89
C VAL A 333 23.46 5.78 26.74
N LYS A 334 23.19 4.80 27.61
CA LYS A 334 22.48 5.03 28.86
C LYS A 334 23.38 4.53 29.99
N ILE A 335 23.68 5.46 30.91
CA ILE A 335 24.10 5.21 32.29
C ILE A 335 23.06 4.32 32.96
#